data_AF-A0AAE3VC59-F1
#
_entry.id   AF-A0AAE3VC59-F1
#
_cell.length_a   1.000
_cell.length_b   1.000
_cell.length_c   1.000
_cell.angle_alpha   90.00
_cell.angle_beta   90.00
_cell.angle_gamma   90.00
#
_symmetry.space_group_name_H-M   'P 1'
#
loop_
_entity.id
_entity.type
_entity.pdbx_description
1 polymer ?
#
loop_
_entity_poly.entity_id
_entity_poly.type
_entity_poly.pdbx_seq_one_letter_code
_entity_poly.pdbx_strand_id
1 'polypeptide(L)'
;MNRKMRRALEKSNAHSARRIVQKQRQAERDQTQHDMIVGMYIMMGLKLHEVFGFGGQRLMRLYGAIDEECGRWKSEGLDIRNLANELKEKTGIEVPVD
;
A
#
# COMPACT_ATOMS: atom_id res chain seq x y z
N MET A 1 -11.79 15.00 46.44
CA MET A 1 -10.87 14.63 45.34
C MET A 1 -9.71 15.62 45.30
N ASN A 2 -8.46 15.15 45.46
CA ASN A 2 -7.28 16.01 45.67
C ASN A 2 -6.84 16.69 44.34
N ARG A 3 -6.42 17.97 44.36
CA ARG A 3 -6.05 18.75 43.16
C ARG A 3 -4.98 18.06 42.29
N LYS A 4 -4.05 17.34 42.91
CA LYS A 4 -3.03 16.53 42.20
C LYS A 4 -3.65 15.37 41.42
N MET A 5 -4.66 14.71 41.98
CA MET A 5 -5.34 13.56 41.37
C MET A 5 -6.17 13.99 40.15
N ARG A 6 -6.80 15.16 40.21
CA ARG A 6 -7.53 15.77 39.08
C ARG A 6 -6.61 16.12 37.91
N ARG A 7 -5.45 16.73 38.19
CA ARG A 7 -4.44 17.05 37.17
C ARG A 7 -3.81 15.80 36.53
N ALA A 8 -3.63 14.72 37.30
CA ALA A 8 -3.14 13.46 36.78
C ALA A 8 -4.15 12.78 35.84
N LEU A 9 -5.44 12.80 36.19
CA LEU A 9 -6.52 12.32 35.31
C LEU A 9 -6.62 13.14 34.03
N GLU A 10 -6.56 14.48 34.12
CA GLU A 10 -6.60 15.37 32.95
C GLU A 10 -5.42 15.13 31.99
N LYS A 11 -4.21 14.91 32.53
CA LYS A 11 -3.03 14.53 31.72
C LYS A 11 -3.17 13.15 31.08
N SER A 12 -3.68 12.16 31.82
CA SER A 12 -3.93 10.81 31.31
C SER A 12 -4.95 10.81 30.17
N ASN A 13 -6.07 11.52 30.35
CA ASN A 13 -7.12 11.66 29.34
C ASN A 13 -6.61 12.40 28.10
N ALA A 14 -5.83 13.47 28.27
CA ALA A 14 -5.20 14.19 27.16
C ALA A 14 -4.20 13.30 26.38
N HIS A 15 -3.45 12.44 27.07
CA HIS A 15 -2.55 11.48 26.42
C HIS A 15 -3.31 10.41 25.65
N SER A 16 -4.39 9.88 26.21
CA SER A 16 -5.25 8.89 25.54
C SER A 16 -5.93 9.48 24.31
N ALA A 17 -6.46 10.71 24.40
CA ALA A 17 -7.05 11.42 23.26
C ALA A 17 -6.02 11.65 22.13
N ARG A 18 -4.79 12.06 22.47
CA ARG A 18 -3.71 12.20 21.47
C ARG A 18 -3.36 10.89 20.78
N ARG A 19 -3.31 9.76 21.50
CA ARG A 19 -3.06 8.44 20.91
C ARG A 19 -4.18 8.00 19.97
N ILE A 20 -5.44 8.28 20.31
CA ILE A 20 -6.60 7.96 19.46
C ILE A 20 -6.54 8.77 18.16
N VAL A 21 -6.28 10.07 18.24
CA VAL A 21 -6.13 10.93 17.05
C VAL A 21 -4.96 10.49 16.17
N GLN A 22 -3.83 10.09 16.76
CA GLN A 22 -2.71 9.54 16.00
C GLN A 22 -3.06 8.23 15.29
N LYS A 23 -3.79 7.32 15.94
CA LYS A 23 -4.27 6.08 15.31
C LYS A 23 -5.24 6.34 14.17
N GLN A 24 -6.17 7.28 14.34
CA GLN A 24 -7.11 7.66 13.28
C GLN A 24 -6.38 8.24 12.07
N ARG A 25 -5.44 9.18 12.29
CA ARG A 25 -4.62 9.74 11.22
C ARG A 25 -3.76 8.69 10.51
N GLN A 26 -3.28 7.69 11.24
CA GLN A 26 -2.55 6.58 10.62
C GLN A 26 -3.49 5.73 9.76
N ALA A 27 -4.66 5.36 10.28
CA ALA A 27 -5.66 4.60 9.52
C ALA A 27 -6.12 5.34 8.26
N GLU A 28 -6.30 6.66 8.33
CA GLU A 28 -6.62 7.50 7.16
C GLU A 28 -5.51 7.47 6.10
N ARG A 29 -4.24 7.50 6.53
CA ARG A 29 -3.08 7.38 5.62
C ARG A 29 -3.01 5.99 5.00
N ASP A 30 -3.18 4.95 5.80
CA ASP A 30 -3.17 3.56 5.34
C ASP A 30 -4.29 3.33 4.31
N GLN A 31 -5.48 3.86 4.58
CA GLN A 31 -6.61 3.81 3.65
C GLN A 31 -6.31 4.56 2.34
N THR A 32 -5.76 5.77 2.44
CA THR A 32 -5.40 6.56 1.24
C THR A 32 -4.36 5.83 0.39
N GLN A 33 -3.36 5.22 1.02
CA GLN A 33 -2.35 4.42 0.31
C GLN A 33 -2.98 3.19 -0.34
N HIS A 34 -3.89 2.50 0.35
CA HIS A 34 -4.62 1.37 -0.22
C HIS A 34 -5.44 1.80 -1.45
N ASP A 35 -6.20 2.89 -1.35
CA ASP A 35 -7.02 3.41 -2.45
C ASP A 35 -6.15 3.81 -3.65
N MET A 36 -4.97 4.40 -3.42
CA MET A 36 -4.01 4.72 -4.47
C MET A 36 -3.49 3.47 -5.18
N ILE A 37 -3.11 2.43 -4.42
CA ILE A 37 -2.62 1.16 -4.99
C ILE A 37 -3.72 0.49 -5.81
N VAL A 38 -4.95 0.40 -5.27
CA VAL A 38 -6.11 -0.15 -5.98
C VAL A 38 -6.38 0.67 -7.25
N GLY A 39 -6.32 2.00 -7.16
CA GLY A 39 -6.44 2.90 -8.32
C GLY A 39 -5.41 2.62 -9.40
N MET A 40 -4.14 2.37 -9.03
CA MET A 40 -3.09 2.00 -9.98
C MET A 40 -3.39 0.69 -10.71
N TYR A 41 -3.87 -0.33 -10.01
CA TYR A 41 -4.27 -1.60 -10.64
C TYR A 41 -5.41 -1.42 -11.65
N ILE A 42 -6.42 -0.62 -11.30
CA ILE A 42 -7.55 -0.31 -12.19
C ILE A 42 -7.05 0.46 -13.42
N MET A 43 -6.25 1.51 -13.23
CA MET A 43 -5.69 2.30 -14.33
C MET A 43 -4.82 1.45 -15.26
N MET A 44 -4.02 0.54 -14.72
CA MET A 44 -3.22 -0.38 -15.53
C MET A 44 -4.11 -1.27 -16.41
N GLY A 45 -5.22 -1.80 -15.87
CA GLY A 45 -6.16 -2.60 -16.65
C GLY A 45 -6.81 -1.81 -17.79
N LEU A 46 -7.23 -0.59 -17.50
CA LEU A 46 -7.77 0.33 -18.51
C LEU A 46 -6.75 0.61 -19.61
N LYS A 47 -5.50 0.91 -19.25
CA LYS A 47 -4.44 1.16 -20.25
C LYS A 47 -4.07 -0.07 -21.06
N LEU A 48 -4.06 -1.25 -20.45
CA LEU A 48 -3.83 -2.49 -21.18
C LEU A 48 -4.97 -2.80 -22.16
N HIS A 49 -6.20 -2.46 -21.81
CA HIS A 49 -7.33 -2.53 -22.73
C HIS A 49 -7.19 -1.52 -23.88
N GLU A 50 -6.93 -0.25 -23.56
CA GLU A 50 -6.82 0.83 -24.56
C GLU A 50 -5.66 0.63 -25.54
N VAL A 51 -4.50 0.19 -25.06
CA VAL A 51 -3.28 0.08 -25.87
C VAL A 51 -3.16 -1.27 -26.58
N PHE A 52 -3.56 -2.35 -25.92
CA PHE A 52 -3.34 -3.72 -26.41
C PHE A 52 -4.61 -4.52 -26.64
N GLY A 53 -5.80 -3.94 -26.41
CA GLY A 53 -7.08 -4.61 -26.63
C GLY A 53 -7.36 -5.76 -25.65
N PHE A 54 -6.77 -5.75 -24.45
CA PHE A 54 -6.99 -6.84 -23.49
C PHE A 54 -8.46 -6.89 -23.05
N GLY A 55 -9.12 -8.02 -23.28
CA GLY A 55 -10.46 -8.31 -22.76
C GLY A 55 -10.42 -8.79 -21.30
N GLY A 56 -11.59 -8.85 -20.66
CA GLY A 56 -11.71 -9.18 -19.22
C GLY A 56 -10.99 -10.46 -18.78
N GLN A 57 -11.09 -11.54 -19.56
CA GLN A 57 -10.38 -12.80 -19.24
C GLN A 57 -8.85 -12.67 -19.26
N ARG A 58 -8.29 -11.82 -20.12
CA ARG A 58 -6.84 -11.62 -20.19
C ARG A 58 -6.37 -10.73 -19.04
N LEU A 59 -7.15 -9.70 -18.69
CA LEU A 59 -6.89 -8.87 -17.52
C LEU A 59 -6.93 -9.68 -16.21
N MET A 60 -7.96 -10.51 -16.02
CA MET A 60 -8.07 -11.37 -14.83
C MET A 60 -6.90 -12.36 -14.71
N ARG A 61 -6.44 -12.93 -15.82
CA ARG A 61 -5.25 -13.79 -15.82
C ARG A 61 -3.98 -13.02 -15.43
N LEU A 62 -3.81 -11.80 -15.95
CA LEU A 62 -2.67 -10.97 -15.58
C LEU A 62 -2.71 -10.61 -14.09
N TYR A 63 -3.86 -10.18 -13.57
CA TYR A 63 -4.00 -9.85 -12.16
C TYR A 63 -3.80 -11.06 -11.25
N GLY A 64 -4.30 -12.24 -11.62
CA GLY A 64 -4.03 -13.47 -10.89
C GLY A 64 -2.53 -13.81 -10.85
N ALA A 65 -1.83 -13.68 -11.98
CA ALA A 65 -0.39 -13.90 -12.02
C ALA A 65 0.39 -12.91 -11.15
N ILE A 66 -0.02 -11.65 -11.11
CA ILE A 66 0.59 -10.64 -10.22
C ILE A 66 0.33 -10.98 -8.76
N ASP A 67 -0.89 -11.38 -8.39
CA ASP A 67 -1.23 -11.75 -7.01
C ASP A 67 -0.42 -12.97 -6.53
N GLU A 68 -0.27 -13.99 -7.38
CA GLU A 68 0.57 -15.15 -7.11
C GLU A 68 2.05 -14.77 -6.92
N GLU A 69 2.57 -13.87 -7.75
CA GLU A 69 3.95 -13.37 -7.62
C GLU A 69 4.12 -12.56 -6.33
N CYS A 70 3.17 -11.68 -5.99
CA CYS A 70 3.18 -10.94 -4.72
C CYS A 70 3.16 -11.89 -3.51
N GLY A 71 2.40 -12.99 -3.59
CA GLY A 71 2.37 -14.03 -2.56
C GLY A 71 3.74 -14.70 -2.37
N ARG A 72 4.40 -15.08 -3.47
CA ARG A 72 5.75 -15.65 -3.44
C ARG A 72 6.77 -14.66 -2.89
N TRP A 73 6.75 -13.44 -3.39
CA TRP A 73 7.60 -12.33 -2.93
C TRP A 73 7.57 -12.13 -1.42
N LYS A 74 6.35 -12.10 -0.85
CA LYS A 74 6.16 -11.96 0.60
C LYS A 74 6.73 -13.14 1.37
N SER A 75 6.68 -14.35 0.82
CA SER A 75 7.19 -15.55 1.46
C SER A 75 8.72 -15.70 1.37
N GLU A 76 9.33 -15.20 0.29
CA GLU A 76 10.76 -15.31 0.01
C GLU A 76 11.58 -14.13 0.54
N GLY A 77 10.91 -13.08 1.07
CA GLY A 77 11.58 -11.90 1.61
C GLY A 77 12.23 -11.04 0.52
N LEU A 78 11.73 -11.10 -0.71
CA LEU A 78 12.21 -10.28 -1.81
C LEU A 78 11.81 -8.81 -1.59
N ASP A 79 12.76 -7.90 -1.84
CA ASP A 79 12.55 -6.46 -1.72
C ASP A 79 12.29 -5.79 -3.07
N ILE A 80 11.73 -4.58 -3.08
CA ILE A 80 11.37 -3.85 -4.30
C ILE A 80 12.54 -3.62 -5.28
N ARG A 81 13.79 -3.66 -4.80
CA ARG A 81 14.98 -3.48 -5.64
C ARG A 81 15.20 -4.68 -6.54
N ASN A 82 14.86 -5.88 -6.08
CA ASN A 82 14.90 -7.08 -6.92
C ASN A 82 13.94 -6.97 -8.11
N LEU A 83 12.73 -6.45 -7.91
CA LEU A 83 11.74 -6.22 -8.98
C LEU A 83 12.23 -5.15 -9.95
N ALA A 84 12.78 -4.06 -9.44
CA ALA A 84 13.30 -2.98 -10.28
C ALA A 84 14.47 -3.46 -11.15
N ASN A 85 15.37 -4.28 -10.60
CA ASN A 85 16.45 -4.92 -11.35
C ASN A 85 15.91 -5.89 -12.41
N GLU A 86 14.96 -6.75 -12.04
CA GLU A 86 14.35 -7.69 -12.99
C GLU A 86 13.64 -6.96 -14.14
N LEU A 87 12.93 -5.87 -13.86
CA LEU A 87 12.31 -5.02 -14.87
C LEU A 87 13.37 -4.43 -15.81
N LYS A 88 14.46 -3.90 -15.25
CA LYS A 88 15.58 -3.33 -16.02
C LYS A 88 16.21 -4.38 -16.92
N GLU A 89 16.46 -5.59 -16.42
CA GLU A 89 17.04 -6.68 -17.20
C GLU A 89 16.13 -7.12 -18.35
N LYS A 90 14.82 -7.20 -18.13
CA LYS A 90 13.88 -7.68 -19.16
C LYS A 90 13.48 -6.62 -20.18
N THR A 91 13.44 -5.35 -19.79
CA THR A 91 12.83 -4.28 -20.60
C THR A 91 13.77 -3.11 -20.89
N GLY A 92 14.91 -3.04 -20.21
CA GLY A 92 15.79 -1.87 -20.22
C GLY A 92 15.26 -0.66 -19.45
N ILE A 93 14.06 -0.74 -18.86
CA ILE A 93 13.46 0.36 -18.10
C ILE A 93 14.01 0.35 -16.67
N GLU A 94 14.64 1.47 -16.29
CA GLU A 94 15.11 1.70 -14.94
C GLU A 94 14.09 2.49 -14.13
N VAL A 95 13.68 1.94 -12.99
CA VAL A 95 12.75 2.58 -12.06
C VAL A 95 13.50 2.89 -10.76
N PRO A 96 13.57 4.17 -10.34
CA PRO A 96 14.17 4.52 -9.07
C PRO A 96 13.32 3.97 -7.92
N VAL A 97 13.98 3.26 -7.01
CA VAL A 97 13.37 2.67 -5.81
C VAL A 97 14.23 3.07 -4.60
N ASP A 98 13.63 3.78 -3.64
CA ASP A 98 14.30 4.24 -2.42
C ASP A 98 14.43 3.10 -1.38
#